data_AF-A0A7C0YHZ4-F1
#
_entry.id   AF-A0A7C0YHZ4-F1
#
_cell.length_a   1.000
_cell.length_b   1.000
_cell.length_c   1.000
_cell.angle_alpha   90.00
_cell.angle_beta   90.00
_cell.angle_gamma   90.00
#
_symmetry.space_group_name_H-M   'P 1'
#
loop_
_entity.id
_entity.type
_entity.pdbx_description
1 polymer ?
#
loop_
_entity_poly.entity_id
_entity_poly.type
_entity_poly.pdbx_seq_one_letter_code
_entity_poly.pdbx_strand_id
1 'polypeptide(L)'
;MQIADRPRAARYLSHINYYRLRAYWLPFEESTGDEEHIFKADTTFEDALTLYVFDRKFRLLVLEAIERIEVSFRTRFAYELGNKYGSH
;
A
#
# COMPACT_ATOMS: atom_id res chain seq x y z
N MET A 1 8.40 15.48 -12.92
CA MET A 1 8.82 15.14 -11.54
C MET A 1 10.23 15.66 -11.28
N GLN A 2 10.45 16.35 -10.16
CA GLN A 2 11.76 16.81 -9.70
C GLN A 2 12.45 15.71 -8.86
N ILE A 3 13.75 15.51 -9.09
CA ILE A 3 14.56 14.53 -8.36
C ILE A 3 15.77 15.27 -7.78
N ALA A 4 15.73 15.56 -6.47
CA ALA A 4 16.80 16.28 -5.78
C ALA A 4 18.10 15.45 -5.67
N ASP A 5 17.97 14.16 -5.36
CA ASP A 5 19.10 13.23 -5.19
C ASP A 5 18.88 11.96 -6.03
N ARG A 6 19.53 11.93 -7.20
CA ARG A 6 19.43 10.80 -8.14
C ARG A 6 20.05 9.50 -7.59
N PRO A 7 21.25 9.50 -6.97
CA PRO A 7 21.79 8.31 -6.31
C PRO A 7 20.83 7.70 -5.28
N ARG A 8 20.21 8.54 -4.44
CA ARG A 8 19.24 8.09 -3.44
C ARG A 8 17.98 7.53 -4.09
N ALA A 9 17.43 8.21 -5.09
CA ALA A 9 16.27 7.72 -5.84
C ALA A 9 16.54 6.36 -6.50
N ALA A 10 17.73 6.16 -7.10
CA ALA A 10 18.14 4.89 -7.69
C ALA A 10 18.20 3.75 -6.66
N ARG A 11 18.72 4.02 -5.45
CA ARG A 11 18.73 3.04 -4.35
C ARG A 11 17.31 2.66 -3.90
N TYR A 12 16.39 3.62 -3.83
CA TYR A 12 15.00 3.29 -3.51
C TYR A 12 14.34 2.47 -4.61
N LEU A 13 14.56 2.83 -5.88
CA LEU A 13 14.01 2.09 -7.02
C LEU A 13 14.53 0.65 -7.09
N SER A 14 15.80 0.41 -6.76
CA SER A 14 16.36 -0.95 -6.74
C SER A 14 15.78 -1.79 -5.59
N HIS A 15 15.41 -1.20 -4.46
CA HIS A 15 14.85 -1.92 -3.31
C HIS A 15 13.32 -2.10 -3.39
N ILE A 16 12.58 -1.09 -3.86
CA ILE A 16 11.10 -1.08 -3.88
C ILE A 16 10.54 -1.69 -5.16
N ASN A 17 11.33 -1.70 -6.24
CA ASN A 17 10.94 -2.00 -7.63
C ASN A 17 10.18 -0.84 -8.31
N TYR A 18 10.63 -0.47 -9.51
CA TYR A 18 10.04 0.58 -10.35
C TYR A 18 8.54 0.42 -10.56
N TYR A 19 8.07 -0.78 -10.90
CA TYR A 19 6.65 -1.02 -11.19
C TYR A 19 5.77 -0.84 -9.97
N ARG A 20 6.29 -1.20 -8.78
CA ARG A 20 5.58 -0.96 -7.52
C ARG A 20 5.47 0.53 -7.25
N LEU A 21 6.55 1.29 -7.45
CA LEU A 21 6.56 2.72 -7.18
C LEU A 21 5.77 3.53 -8.23
N ARG A 22 5.75 3.08 -9.51
CA ARG A 22 4.98 3.71 -10.60
C ARG A 22 3.50 3.83 -10.27
N ALA A 23 2.90 2.86 -9.58
CA ALA A 23 1.50 2.94 -9.16
C ALA A 23 1.21 4.17 -8.27
N TYR A 24 2.20 4.65 -7.52
CA TYR A 24 2.08 5.81 -6.65
C TYR A 24 2.36 7.14 -7.36
N TRP A 25 2.70 7.12 -8.65
CA TRP A 25 2.79 8.33 -9.49
C TRP A 25 1.44 8.80 -10.01
N LEU A 26 0.49 7.89 -10.17
CA LEU A 26 -0.84 8.17 -10.73
C LEU A 26 -1.55 9.39 -10.10
N PRO A 27 -1.51 9.63 -8.76
CA PRO A 27 -2.15 10.82 -8.17
C PRO A 27 -1.48 12.15 -8.56
N PHE A 28 -0.22 12.08 -8.99
CA PHE A 28 0.63 13.21 -9.32
C PHE A 28 0.80 13.41 -10.83
N GLU A 29 0.31 12.47 -11.64
CA GLU A 29 0.27 12.63 -13.09
C GLU A 29 -0.80 13.68 -13.47
N GLU A 30 -0.51 14.47 -14.51
CA GLU A 30 -1.49 15.36 -15.12
C GLU A 30 -2.40 14.53 -16.05
N SER A 31 -3.70 14.80 -15.97
CA SER A 31 -4.68 14.18 -16.85
C SER A 31 -4.74 14.93 -18.18
N THR A 32 -3.61 15.01 -18.89
CA THR A 32 -3.46 15.74 -20.15
C THR A 32 -3.32 14.76 -21.32
N GLY A 33 -4.43 14.17 -21.76
CA GLY A 33 -4.47 13.34 -22.98
C GLY A 33 -3.53 12.13 -22.96
N ASP A 34 -3.33 11.50 -24.12
CA ASP A 34 -2.58 10.24 -24.33
C ASP A 34 -1.08 10.26 -23.94
N GLU A 35 -0.59 11.33 -23.28
CA GLU A 35 0.81 11.44 -22.87
C GLU A 35 1.01 10.87 -21.45
N GLU A 36 1.54 9.64 -21.39
CA GLU A 36 2.00 9.03 -20.13
C GLU A 36 3.18 9.83 -19.54
N HIS A 37 3.24 9.91 -18.21
CA HIS A 37 4.36 10.47 -17.44
C HIS A 37 4.55 11.99 -17.42
N ILE A 38 3.50 12.75 -17.76
CA ILE A 38 3.45 14.17 -17.38
C ILE A 38 3.05 14.26 -15.91
N PHE A 39 3.86 14.94 -15.11
CA PHE A 39 3.62 15.15 -13.69
C PHE A 39 3.24 16.59 -13.43
N LYS A 40 2.34 16.80 -12.46
CA LYS A 40 1.96 18.12 -11.96
C LYS A 40 3.21 18.91 -11.60
N ALA A 41 3.16 20.23 -11.83
CA ALA A 41 4.20 21.15 -11.40
C ALA A 41 4.61 20.90 -9.93
N ASP A 42 5.91 21.01 -9.65
CA ASP A 42 6.51 20.81 -8.33
C ASP A 42 6.39 19.41 -7.71
N THR A 43 5.84 18.42 -8.42
CA THR A 43 5.87 17.02 -7.96
C THR A 43 7.30 16.53 -7.82
N THR A 44 7.67 16.05 -6.64
CA THR A 44 8.97 15.46 -6.34
C THR A 44 8.92 13.93 -6.25
N PHE A 45 10.06 13.28 -6.39
CA PHE A 45 10.18 11.84 -6.11
C PHE A 45 9.81 11.47 -4.67
N GLU A 46 10.10 12.37 -3.72
CA GLU A 46 9.81 12.16 -2.30
C GLU A 46 8.30 12.16 -2.01
N ASP A 47 7.48 12.85 -2.81
CA ASP A 47 6.02 12.81 -2.67
C ASP A 47 5.46 11.41 -2.95
N ALA A 48 5.89 10.81 -4.06
CA ALA A 48 5.53 9.44 -4.41
C ALA A 48 6.07 8.42 -3.39
N LEU A 49 7.31 8.61 -2.92
CA LEU A 49 7.91 7.76 -1.89
C LEU A 49 7.15 7.86 -0.56
N THR A 50 6.73 9.07 -0.17
CA THR A 50 5.96 9.31 1.06
C THR A 50 4.62 8.60 1.00
N LEU A 51 3.92 8.69 -0.13
CA LEU A 51 2.66 7.97 -0.34
C LEU A 51 2.85 6.45 -0.26
N TYR A 52 3.90 5.91 -0.87
CA TYR A 52 4.24 4.49 -0.76
C TYR A 52 4.48 4.06 0.70
N VAL A 53 5.28 4.83 1.44
CA VAL A 53 5.59 4.53 2.85
C VAL A 53 4.34 4.59 3.71
N PHE A 54 3.45 5.55 3.46
CA PHE A 54 2.16 5.66 4.12
C PHE A 54 1.29 4.42 3.87
N ASP A 55 1.07 4.04 2.60
CA ASP A 55 0.28 2.85 2.26
C ASP A 55 0.85 1.58 2.89
N ARG A 56 2.18 1.42 2.89
CA ARG A 56 2.84 0.28 3.53
C ARG A 56 2.53 0.20 5.03
N LYS A 57 2.59 1.33 5.74
CA LYS A 57 2.26 1.39 7.17
C LYS A 57 0.78 1.16 7.41
N PHE A 58 -0.08 1.77 6.61
CA PHE A 58 -1.53 1.60 6.71
C PHE A 58 -1.94 0.14 6.50
N ARG A 59 -1.39 -0.53 5.48
CA ARG A 59 -1.63 -1.95 5.21
C ARG A 59 -1.27 -2.84 6.41
N LEU A 60 -0.18 -2.56 7.10
CA LEU A 60 0.21 -3.31 8.29
C LEU A 60 -0.80 -3.14 9.43
N LEU A 61 -1.25 -1.90 9.70
CA LEU A 61 -2.28 -1.63 10.71
C LEU A 61 -3.61 -2.32 10.38
N VAL A 62 -4.00 -2.31 9.10
CA VAL A 62 -5.21 -3.00 8.62
C VAL A 62 -5.09 -4.52 8.81
N LEU A 63 -3.94 -5.11 8.46
CA LEU A 63 -3.71 -6.55 8.67
C LEU A 63 -3.78 -6.93 10.15
N GLU A 64 -3.19 -6.12 11.03
CA GLU A 64 -3.28 -6.33 12.48
C GLU A 64 -4.73 -6.26 12.99
N ALA A 65 -5.53 -5.32 12.48
CA ALA A 65 -6.94 -5.23 12.83
C ALA A 65 -7.75 -6.44 12.34
N ILE A 66 -7.51 -6.89 11.11
CA ILE A 66 -8.16 -8.07 10.51
C ILE A 66 -7.83 -9.33 11.32
N GLU A 67 -6.57 -9.51 11.72
CA GLU A 67 -6.13 -10.66 12.52
C GLU A 67 -6.94 -10.78 13.83
N ARG A 68 -7.14 -9.67 14.55
CA ARG A 68 -7.94 -9.65 15.79
C ARG A 68 -9.40 -10.05 15.54
N ILE A 69 -9.98 -9.56 14.44
CA ILE A 69 -11.35 -9.90 14.03
C ILE A 69 -11.46 -11.38 13.68
N GLU A 70 -10.49 -11.90 12.92
CA GLU A 70 -10.45 -13.30 12.49
C GLU A 70 -10.40 -14.26 13.69
N VAL A 71 -9.54 -13.99 14.67
CA VAL A 71 -9.41 -14.83 15.88
C VAL A 71 -10.71 -14.83 16.68
N SER A 72 -11.31 -13.66 16.88
CA SER A 72 -12.60 -13.53 17.58
C SER A 72 -13.72 -14.28 16.86
N PHE A 73 -13.81 -14.09 15.53
CA PHE A 73 -14.82 -14.74 14.70
C PHE A 73 -14.66 -16.26 14.69
N ARG A 74 -13.43 -16.77 14.51
CA ARG A 74 -13.13 -18.21 14.54
C ARG A 74 -13.53 -18.83 15.88
N THR A 75 -13.21 -18.16 16.98
CA THR A 75 -13.56 -18.65 18.33
C THR A 75 -15.06 -18.73 18.51
N ARG A 76 -15.80 -17.67 18.13
CA ARG A 76 -17.25 -17.65 18.25
C ARG A 76 -17.91 -18.67 17.34
N PHE A 77 -17.44 -18.82 16.11
CA PHE A 77 -17.97 -19.79 15.17
C PHE A 77 -17.80 -21.23 15.68
N ALA A 78 -16.61 -21.58 16.20
CA ALA A 78 -16.36 -22.88 16.79
C ALA A 78 -17.24 -23.14 18.03
N TYR A 79 -17.44 -22.14 18.89
CA TYR A 79 -18.31 -22.25 20.07
C TYR A 79 -19.77 -22.51 19.69
N GLU A 80 -20.33 -21.72 18.76
CA GLU A 80 -21.72 -21.89 18.33
C GLU A 80 -21.95 -23.24 17.63
N LEU A 81 -21.01 -23.68 16.79
CA LEU A 81 -21.09 -25.00 16.15
C LEU A 81 -20.97 -26.14 17.18
N GLY A 82 -20.04 -26.04 18.12
CA GLY A 82 -19.88 -27.03 19.19
C GLY A 82 -21.12 -27.15 20.07
N ASN A 83 -21.75 -26.02 20.42
CA ASN A 83 -23.00 -26.02 21.18
C ASN A 83 -24.18 -26.60 20.39
N LYS A 84 -24.26 -26.32 19.08
CA LYS A 84 -25.41 -26.72 18.27
C LYS A 84 -25.35 -28.17 17.76
N TYR A 85 -24.14 -28.69 17.51
CA TYR A 85 -23.95 -30.00 16.88
C TYR A 85 -23.15 -31.00 17.73
N GLY A 86 -22.57 -30.57 18.87
CA GLY A 86 -21.77 -31.43 19.75
C GLY A 86 -20.41 -31.80 19.16
N SER A 87 -19.51 -32.39 19.97
CA SER A 87 -18.28 -32.99 19.45
C SER A 87 -18.63 -34.38 18.88
N HIS A 88 -18.65 -34.50 17.56
CA HIS A 88 -18.58 -35.80 16.91
C HIS A 88 -17.17 -36.39 17.07
#